data_AF-K1RS47-F1
#
_entry.id   AF-K1RS47-F1
#
_cell.length_a   1.000
_cell.length_b   1.000
_cell.length_c   1.000
_cell.angle_alpha   90.00
_cell.angle_beta   90.00
_cell.angle_gamma   90.00
#
_symmetry.space_group_name_H-M   'P 1'
#
loop_
_entity.id
_entity.type
_entity.pdbx_description
1 polymer ?
#
loop_
_entity_poly.entity_id
_entity_poly.type
_entity_poly.pdbx_seq_one_letter_code
_entity_poly.pdbx_strand_id
1 'polypeptide(L)'
;KVKFITHCPECGSKLVRYEGEAAYYCTNDAACPPQIKGKIEHFISRRAMNIDGLGPETVDQFYQEGLIRDVADLYTLKTSDIINLERMGEKSAENIIKGIEQSKEVPFERVLFALGIRFVGETVAKKVAKSFKSMDALADASLDNLIHVDEIGEKIAQSILLYFANPKNRDIIERLRVAGVRLEADEEDTSEHTDKLAGKSIVISGVSPSFA
;
A
#
# COMPACT_ATOMS: atom_id res chain seq x y z
N LYS A 1 -1.30 10.75 38.37
CA LYS A 1 -1.67 9.63 37.46
C LYS A 1 -1.99 10.22 36.09
N VAL A 2 -1.34 9.75 35.02
CA VAL A 2 -1.64 10.18 33.64
C VAL A 2 -3.00 9.60 33.25
N LYS A 3 -3.92 10.44 32.76
CA LYS A 3 -5.24 10.01 32.26
C LYS A 3 -5.19 9.99 30.74
N PHE A 4 -5.26 8.80 30.15
CA PHE A 4 -5.30 8.64 28.70
C PHE A 4 -6.67 9.07 28.17
N ILE A 5 -6.67 9.72 27.00
CA ILE A 5 -7.89 10.01 26.26
C ILE A 5 -8.60 8.71 25.87
N THR A 6 -9.93 8.71 25.91
CA THR A 6 -10.76 7.53 25.59
C THR A 6 -11.40 7.60 24.20
N HIS A 7 -11.32 8.76 23.56
CA HIS A 7 -11.86 9.03 22.23
C HIS A 7 -10.79 9.69 21.36
N CYS A 8 -10.80 9.38 20.07
CA CYS A 8 -9.89 9.94 19.09
C CYS A 8 -10.12 11.46 18.98
N PRO A 9 -9.07 12.30 19.06
CA PRO A 9 -9.22 13.75 18.98
C PRO A 9 -9.63 14.21 17.57
N GLU A 10 -9.38 13.40 16.54
CA GLU A 10 -9.63 13.75 15.13
C GLU A 10 -11.04 13.39 14.65
N CYS A 11 -11.60 12.27 15.12
CA CYS A 11 -12.90 11.78 14.65
C CYS A 11 -13.89 11.40 15.76
N GLY A 12 -13.52 11.58 17.03
CA GLY A 12 -14.37 11.30 18.18
C GLY A 12 -14.65 9.81 18.45
N SER A 13 -14.14 8.88 17.64
CA SER A 13 -14.38 7.45 17.82
C SER A 13 -13.72 6.91 19.09
N LYS A 14 -14.36 5.94 19.76
CA LYS A 14 -13.82 5.32 20.97
C LYS A 14 -12.49 4.63 20.66
N LEU A 15 -11.46 4.95 21.43
CA LEU A 15 -10.15 4.32 21.28
C LEU A 15 -10.17 2.92 21.89
N VAL A 16 -9.51 1.99 21.21
CA VAL A 16 -9.35 0.60 21.65
C VAL A 16 -7.89 0.35 21.99
N ARG A 17 -7.64 -0.23 23.15
CA ARG A 17 -6.34 -0.78 23.53
C ARG A 17 -6.47 -2.29 23.51
N TYR A 18 -5.78 -2.92 22.55
CA TYR A 18 -5.76 -4.38 22.46
C TYR A 18 -4.96 -4.96 23.63
N GLU A 19 -5.33 -6.18 24.03
CA GLU A 19 -4.63 -6.89 25.09
C GLU A 19 -3.15 -7.06 24.76
N GLY A 20 -2.27 -6.78 25.73
CA GLY A 20 -0.82 -6.82 25.54
C GLY A 20 -0.21 -5.58 24.87
N GLU A 21 -1.01 -4.67 24.30
CA GLU A 21 -0.49 -3.46 23.66
C GLU A 21 -0.42 -2.27 24.61
N ALA A 22 0.61 -1.41 24.45
CA ALA A 22 0.74 -0.18 25.21
C ALA A 22 -0.07 0.98 24.60
N ALA A 23 -0.24 0.96 23.29
CA ALA A 23 -0.89 2.01 22.51
C ALA A 23 -2.42 1.86 22.45
N TYR A 24 -3.10 2.99 22.26
CA TYR A 24 -4.51 3.07 21.95
C TYR A 24 -4.68 3.37 20.45
N TYR A 25 -5.62 2.70 19.81
CA TYR A 25 -5.87 2.81 18.37
C TYR A 25 -7.26 3.37 18.12
N CYS A 26 -7.35 4.23 17.10
CA CYS A 26 -8.62 4.59 16.49
C CYS A 26 -9.06 3.46 15.56
N THR A 27 -10.26 2.93 15.77
CA THR A 27 -10.83 1.85 14.94
C THR A 27 -11.61 2.37 13.74
N ASN A 28 -11.81 3.69 13.63
CA ASN A 28 -12.47 4.32 12.49
C ASN A 28 -11.50 4.50 11.33
N ASP A 29 -11.09 3.39 10.73
CA ASP A 29 -10.12 3.37 9.63
C ASP A 29 -10.69 3.90 8.31
N ALA A 30 -12.02 4.00 8.20
CA ALA A 30 -12.72 4.38 6.97
C ALA A 30 -13.04 5.87 6.86
N ALA A 31 -13.03 6.62 7.97
CA ALA A 31 -13.40 8.04 7.97
C ALA A 31 -12.50 8.94 8.84
N CYS A 32 -11.61 8.39 9.67
CA CYS A 32 -10.72 9.21 10.49
C CYS A 32 -9.65 9.88 9.60
N PRO A 33 -9.52 11.22 9.59
CA PRO A 33 -8.57 11.94 8.75
C PRO A 33 -7.11 11.41 8.79
N PRO A 34 -6.47 11.18 9.96
CA PRO A 34 -5.12 10.61 9.99
C PRO A 34 -5.05 9.17 9.45
N GLN A 35 -6.12 8.38 9.54
CA GLN A 35 -6.15 7.02 8.98
C GLN A 35 -6.20 7.07 7.45
N ILE A 36 -7.00 7.97 6.89
CA ILE A 36 -7.08 8.18 5.44
C ILE A 36 -5.74 8.70 4.90
N LYS A 37 -5.21 9.77 5.49
CA LYS A 37 -3.91 10.34 5.09
C LYS A 37 -2.79 9.31 5.23
N GLY A 38 -2.75 8.56 6.33
CA GLY A 38 -1.75 7.50 6.53
C GLY A 38 -1.83 6.37 5.50
N LYS A 39 -3.04 5.98 5.06
CA LYS A 39 -3.22 5.01 3.96
C LYS A 39 -2.68 5.56 2.64
N ILE A 40 -2.94 6.83 2.34
CA ILE A 40 -2.43 7.50 1.14
C ILE A 40 -0.91 7.64 1.20
N GLU A 41 -0.35 8.06 2.33
CA GLU A 41 1.10 8.16 2.56
C GLU A 41 1.81 6.81 2.40
N HIS A 42 1.21 5.73 2.89
CA HIS A 42 1.70 4.37 2.67
C HIS A 42 1.68 4.01 1.18
N PHE A 43 0.56 4.27 0.51
CA PHE A 43 0.35 3.97 -0.91
C PHE A 43 1.39 4.66 -1.80
N ILE A 44 1.69 5.94 -1.58
CA ILE A 44 2.63 6.70 -2.40
C ILE A 44 4.11 6.38 -2.10
N SER A 45 4.39 5.65 -1.01
CA SER A 45 5.75 5.44 -0.50
C SER A 45 6.67 4.74 -1.50
N ARG A 46 7.99 4.92 -1.33
CA ARG A 46 9.04 4.37 -2.21
C ARG A 46 8.94 2.86 -2.45
N ARG A 47 8.48 2.10 -1.46
CA ARG A 47 8.34 0.63 -1.57
C ARG A 47 6.96 0.19 -2.07
N ALA A 48 5.98 1.08 -2.04
CA ALA A 48 4.62 0.88 -2.54
C ALA A 48 4.56 1.39 -3.99
N MET A 49 3.79 2.45 -4.30
CA MET A 49 3.62 2.96 -5.66
C MET A 49 4.74 3.90 -6.13
N ASN A 50 5.66 4.32 -5.24
CA ASN A 50 6.80 5.17 -5.58
C ASN A 50 6.41 6.41 -6.41
N ILE A 51 5.48 7.21 -5.89
CA ILE A 51 5.05 8.44 -6.54
C ILE A 51 6.02 9.55 -6.11
N ASP A 52 6.98 9.85 -6.98
CA ASP A 52 7.93 10.95 -6.75
C ASP A 52 7.23 12.31 -6.74
N GLY A 53 7.69 13.21 -5.88
CA GLY A 53 7.15 14.58 -5.77
C GLY A 53 5.90 14.70 -4.90
N LEU A 54 5.30 13.59 -4.45
CA LEU A 54 4.18 13.59 -3.51
C LEU A 54 4.65 13.11 -2.13
N GLY A 55 4.54 13.99 -1.13
CA GLY A 55 4.95 13.70 0.25
C GLY A 55 3.83 13.95 1.27
N PRO A 56 4.04 13.62 2.56
CA PRO A 56 3.02 13.74 3.61
C PRO A 56 2.39 15.13 3.72
N GLU A 57 3.19 16.20 3.61
CA GLU A 57 2.67 17.57 3.65
C GLU A 57 1.71 17.87 2.49
N THR A 58 2.05 17.41 1.29
CA THR A 58 1.21 17.57 0.09
C THR A 58 -0.06 16.71 0.17
N VAL A 59 0.04 15.49 0.71
CA VAL A 59 -1.13 14.64 0.98
C VAL A 59 -2.09 15.32 1.95
N ASP A 60 -1.57 15.91 3.03
CA ASP A 60 -2.40 16.67 3.96
C ASP A 60 -3.08 17.84 3.26
N GLN A 61 -2.33 18.64 2.48
CA GLN A 61 -2.89 19.76 1.72
C GLN A 61 -4.01 19.30 0.76
N PHE A 62 -3.77 18.26 -0.04
CA PHE A 62 -4.77 17.73 -0.96
C PHE A 62 -6.02 17.22 -0.24
N TYR A 63 -5.84 16.61 0.94
CA TYR A 63 -6.96 16.15 1.76
C TYR A 63 -7.76 17.30 2.37
N GLN A 64 -7.09 18.35 2.88
CA GLN A 64 -7.76 19.53 3.46
C GLN A 64 -8.56 20.29 2.40
N GLU A 65 -7.99 20.45 1.21
CA GLU A 65 -8.65 21.09 0.05
C GLU A 65 -9.74 20.21 -0.58
N GLY A 66 -9.91 18.98 -0.08
CA GLY A 66 -10.95 18.05 -0.53
C GLY A 66 -10.69 17.45 -1.92
N LEU A 67 -9.46 17.55 -2.43
CA LEU A 67 -9.05 16.99 -3.71
C LEU A 67 -8.91 15.47 -3.67
N ILE A 68 -8.55 14.91 -2.51
CA ILE A 68 -8.44 13.46 -2.31
C ILE A 68 -9.09 13.01 -1.00
N ARG A 69 -9.71 11.83 -1.03
CA ARG A 69 -10.34 11.13 0.09
C ARG A 69 -9.91 9.67 0.18
N ASP A 70 -9.34 9.13 -0.90
CA ASP A 70 -8.66 7.85 -0.91
C ASP A 70 -7.57 7.81 -2.00
N VAL A 71 -6.92 6.65 -2.14
CA VAL A 71 -5.79 6.45 -3.05
C VAL A 71 -6.18 6.51 -4.52
N ALA A 72 -7.44 6.20 -4.86
CA ALA A 72 -7.88 6.20 -6.24
C ALA A 72 -8.11 7.62 -6.77
N ASP A 73 -8.45 8.58 -5.90
CA ASP A 73 -8.62 9.98 -6.28
C ASP A 73 -7.34 10.59 -6.87
N LEU A 74 -6.15 10.12 -6.44
CA LEU A 74 -4.87 10.55 -6.98
C LEU A 74 -4.81 10.46 -8.51
N TYR A 75 -5.39 9.40 -9.08
CA TYR A 75 -5.36 9.15 -10.51
C TYR A 75 -6.39 9.96 -11.32
N THR A 76 -7.23 10.74 -10.63
CA THR A 76 -8.17 11.67 -11.26
C THR A 76 -7.71 13.12 -11.24
N LEU A 77 -6.66 13.43 -10.46
CA LEU A 77 -6.09 14.76 -10.35
C LEU A 77 -5.49 15.22 -11.68
N LYS A 78 -5.68 16.50 -11.97
CA LYS A 78 -5.05 17.20 -13.08
C LYS A 78 -4.12 18.29 -12.55
N THR A 79 -3.14 18.67 -13.37
CA THR A 79 -2.24 19.79 -13.06
C THR A 79 -3.02 21.06 -12.71
N SER A 80 -4.13 21.32 -13.41
CA SER A 80 -5.02 22.46 -13.17
C SER A 80 -5.62 22.50 -11.78
N ASP A 81 -5.81 21.34 -11.15
CA ASP A 81 -6.48 21.22 -9.86
C ASP A 81 -5.53 21.58 -8.70
N ILE A 82 -4.22 21.43 -8.91
CA ILE A 82 -3.20 21.58 -7.87
C ILE A 82 -2.26 22.77 -8.09
N ILE A 83 -2.12 23.28 -9.31
CA ILE A 83 -1.15 24.35 -9.64
C ILE A 83 -1.35 25.66 -8.87
N ASN A 84 -2.57 25.94 -8.41
CA ASN A 84 -2.88 27.18 -7.67
C ASN A 84 -2.77 27.02 -6.15
N LEU A 85 -2.39 25.84 -5.67
CA LEU A 85 -2.24 25.59 -4.24
C LEU A 85 -1.02 26.33 -3.68
N GLU A 86 -1.10 26.68 -2.40
CA GLU A 86 -0.01 27.33 -1.70
C GLU A 86 1.27 26.47 -1.78
N ARG A 87 2.40 27.08 -2.15
CA ARG A 87 3.70 26.41 -2.35
C ARG A 87 3.71 25.35 -3.47
N MET A 88 2.69 25.29 -4.32
CA MET A 88 2.65 24.45 -5.52
C MET A 88 2.99 25.26 -6.77
N GLY A 89 4.21 25.11 -7.28
CA GLY A 89 4.57 25.70 -8.58
C GLY A 89 4.18 24.79 -9.75
N GLU A 90 4.07 25.35 -10.95
CA GLU A 90 3.75 24.62 -12.20
C GLU A 90 4.58 23.34 -12.37
N LYS A 91 5.90 23.46 -12.29
CA LYS A 91 6.81 22.31 -12.39
C LYS A 91 6.59 21.25 -11.31
N SER A 92 6.20 21.65 -10.10
CA SER A 92 5.91 20.72 -9.01
C SER A 92 4.62 19.95 -9.29
N ALA A 93 3.58 20.66 -9.73
CA ALA A 93 2.31 20.06 -10.14
C ALA A 93 2.52 19.06 -11.28
N GLU A 94 3.26 19.43 -12.33
CA GLU A 94 3.59 18.54 -13.44
C GLU A 94 4.37 17.29 -12.99
N ASN A 95 5.34 17.45 -12.09
CA ASN A 95 6.11 16.32 -11.56
C ASN A 95 5.23 15.34 -10.77
N ILE A 96 4.28 15.84 -9.96
CA ILE A 96 3.34 15.01 -9.22
C ILE A 96 2.47 14.20 -10.17
N ILE A 97 1.84 14.86 -11.14
CA ILE A 97 0.96 14.18 -12.12
C ILE A 97 1.77 13.14 -12.91
N LYS A 98 2.99 13.47 -13.32
CA LYS A 98 3.89 12.53 -13.99
C LYS A 98 4.24 11.34 -13.10
N GLY A 99 4.54 11.57 -11.81
CA GLY A 99 4.82 10.50 -10.86
C GLY A 99 3.63 9.57 -10.65
N ILE A 100 2.42 10.13 -10.58
CA ILE A 100 1.17 9.37 -10.50
C ILE A 100 0.99 8.50 -11.75
N GLU A 101 1.20 9.06 -12.96
CA GLU A 101 1.09 8.30 -14.20
C GLU A 101 2.11 7.16 -14.28
N GLN A 102 3.38 7.44 -13.95
CA GLN A 102 4.44 6.43 -13.93
C GLN A 102 4.18 5.31 -12.92
N SER A 103 3.48 5.61 -11.82
CA SER A 103 3.17 4.61 -10.79
C SER A 103 2.24 3.49 -11.27
N LYS A 104 1.51 3.70 -12.38
CA LYS A 104 0.61 2.67 -12.94
C LYS A 104 1.36 1.42 -13.41
N GLU A 105 2.61 1.57 -13.81
CA GLU A 105 3.50 0.51 -14.29
C GLU A 105 4.19 -0.27 -13.17
N VAL A 106 3.94 0.09 -11.90
CA VAL A 106 4.52 -0.58 -10.75
C VAL A 106 4.07 -2.06 -10.72
N PRO A 107 4.99 -3.02 -10.44
CA PRO A 107 4.66 -4.44 -10.37
C PRO A 107 3.50 -4.76 -9.42
N PHE A 108 2.72 -5.79 -9.76
CA PHE A 108 1.47 -6.13 -9.06
C PHE A 108 1.67 -6.40 -7.55
N GLU A 109 2.77 -7.03 -7.15
CA GLU A 109 3.07 -7.27 -5.74
C GLU A 109 3.22 -5.98 -4.93
N ARG A 110 3.71 -4.92 -5.56
CA ARG A 110 3.86 -3.60 -4.93
C ARG A 110 2.53 -2.87 -4.85
N VAL A 111 1.65 -3.07 -5.83
CA VAL A 111 0.25 -2.59 -5.75
C VAL A 111 -0.47 -3.27 -4.59
N LEU A 112 -0.35 -4.60 -4.44
CA LEU A 112 -0.92 -5.32 -3.29
C LEU A 112 -0.38 -4.82 -1.95
N PHE A 113 0.93 -4.55 -1.87
CA PHE A 113 1.51 -3.93 -0.69
C PHE A 113 0.96 -2.51 -0.45
N ALA A 114 0.81 -1.71 -1.49
CA ALA A 114 0.31 -0.34 -1.43
C ALA A 114 -1.13 -0.23 -0.92
N LEU A 115 -1.99 -1.23 -1.20
CA LEU A 115 -3.38 -1.26 -0.71
C LEU A 115 -3.50 -1.30 0.82
N GLY A 116 -2.42 -1.62 1.54
CA GLY A 116 -2.38 -1.54 3.00
C GLY A 116 -3.30 -2.53 3.70
N ILE A 117 -3.48 -3.72 3.11
CA ILE A 117 -4.27 -4.81 3.71
C ILE A 117 -3.61 -5.21 5.04
N ARG A 118 -4.40 -5.31 6.11
CA ARG A 118 -3.88 -5.61 7.45
C ARG A 118 -3.09 -6.93 7.44
N PHE A 119 -1.91 -6.90 8.07
CA PHE A 119 -0.93 -8.01 8.11
C PHE A 119 -0.29 -8.40 6.77
N VAL A 120 -0.62 -7.74 5.67
CA VAL A 120 0.01 -7.96 4.36
C VAL A 120 1.16 -6.95 4.19
N GLY A 121 2.34 -7.34 4.70
CA GLY A 121 3.59 -6.60 4.46
C GLY A 121 4.19 -6.89 3.08
N GLU A 122 5.31 -6.25 2.76
CA GLU A 122 5.99 -6.37 1.46
C GLU A 122 6.27 -7.84 1.06
N THR A 123 6.80 -8.64 2.00
CA THR A 123 7.09 -10.06 1.76
C THR A 123 5.82 -10.88 1.51
N VAL A 124 4.77 -10.62 2.28
CA VAL A 124 3.49 -11.33 2.14
C VAL A 124 2.85 -10.96 0.80
N ALA A 125 2.85 -9.69 0.43
CA ALA A 125 2.31 -9.21 -0.84
C ALA A 125 2.99 -9.89 -2.05
N LYS A 126 4.32 -10.07 -2.01
CA LYS A 126 5.08 -10.84 -3.00
C LYS A 126 4.60 -12.29 -3.14
N LYS A 127 4.43 -12.99 -2.01
CA LYS A 127 3.96 -14.39 -2.03
C LYS A 127 2.51 -14.52 -2.52
N VAL A 128 1.66 -13.57 -2.11
CA VAL A 128 0.28 -13.47 -2.57
C VAL A 128 0.24 -13.24 -4.09
N ALA A 129 0.95 -12.24 -4.60
CA ALA A 129 1.01 -11.94 -6.04
C ALA A 129 1.49 -13.13 -6.88
N LYS A 130 2.49 -13.86 -6.38
CA LYS A 130 3.02 -15.05 -7.03
C LYS A 130 1.99 -16.17 -7.13
N SER A 131 1.15 -16.33 -6.10
CA SER A 131 0.14 -17.39 -6.01
C SER A 131 -1.16 -17.01 -6.73
N PHE A 132 -1.56 -15.74 -6.62
CA PHE A 132 -2.75 -15.16 -7.23
C PHE A 132 -2.30 -14.09 -8.21
N LYS A 133 -2.21 -14.43 -9.50
CA LYS A 133 -1.59 -13.59 -10.53
C LYS A 133 -2.40 -12.36 -10.94
N SER A 134 -3.60 -12.17 -10.40
CA SER A 134 -4.43 -10.99 -10.64
C SER A 134 -5.22 -10.61 -9.40
N MET A 135 -5.63 -9.34 -9.35
CA MET A 135 -6.50 -8.82 -8.31
C MET A 135 -7.83 -9.58 -8.25
N ASP A 136 -8.37 -9.99 -9.41
CA ASP A 136 -9.62 -10.74 -9.49
C ASP A 136 -9.46 -12.16 -8.93
N ALA A 137 -8.36 -12.84 -9.28
CA ALA A 137 -8.06 -14.17 -8.73
C ALA A 137 -7.89 -14.11 -7.19
N LEU A 138 -7.33 -13.03 -6.67
CA LEU A 138 -7.21 -12.81 -5.23
C LEU A 138 -8.56 -12.49 -4.58
N ALA A 139 -9.40 -11.68 -5.24
CA ALA A 139 -10.72 -11.31 -4.76
C ALA A 139 -11.67 -12.51 -4.63
N ASP A 140 -11.54 -13.49 -5.54
CA ASP A 140 -12.32 -14.72 -5.57
C ASP A 140 -11.71 -15.86 -4.74
N ALA A 141 -10.53 -15.65 -4.13
CA ALA A 141 -9.84 -16.67 -3.36
C ALA A 141 -10.66 -17.10 -2.13
N SER A 142 -10.76 -18.41 -1.91
CA SER A 142 -11.32 -18.95 -0.68
C SER A 142 -10.34 -18.84 0.49
N LEU A 143 -10.83 -18.98 1.72
CA LEU A 143 -9.96 -19.10 2.90
C LEU A 143 -8.92 -20.21 2.72
N ASP A 144 -9.37 -21.36 2.19
CA ASP A 144 -8.52 -22.53 1.97
C ASP A 144 -7.41 -22.22 0.95
N ASN A 145 -7.73 -21.58 -0.17
CA ASN A 145 -6.74 -21.17 -1.17
C ASN A 145 -5.66 -20.27 -0.56
N LEU A 146 -6.07 -19.33 0.31
CA LEU A 146 -5.17 -18.36 0.92
C LEU A 146 -4.21 -19.01 1.93
N ILE A 147 -4.69 -19.91 2.79
CA ILE A 147 -3.85 -20.56 3.81
C ILE A 147 -2.85 -21.58 3.24
N HIS A 148 -3.08 -22.04 2.00
CA HIS A 148 -2.14 -22.91 1.29
C HIS A 148 -0.93 -22.16 0.73
N VAL A 149 -0.97 -20.83 0.70
CA VAL A 149 0.20 -20.02 0.31
C VAL A 149 1.19 -19.97 1.46
N ASP A 150 2.46 -20.22 1.13
CA ASP A 150 3.56 -20.19 2.11
C ASP A 150 3.60 -18.88 2.92
N GLU A 151 3.82 -18.99 4.24
CA GLU A 151 3.75 -17.90 5.24
C GLU A 151 2.38 -17.20 5.41
N ILE A 152 1.31 -17.67 4.76
CA ILE A 152 -0.04 -17.12 4.97
C ILE A 152 -0.80 -17.97 5.98
N GLY A 153 -0.86 -17.50 7.22
CA GLY A 153 -1.72 -18.08 8.25
C GLY A 153 -3.15 -17.53 8.22
N GLU A 154 -4.05 -18.14 9.00
CA GLU A 154 -5.48 -17.79 9.07
C GLU A 154 -5.74 -16.28 9.28
N LYS A 155 -4.93 -15.60 10.11
CA LYS A 155 -5.10 -14.16 10.39
C LYS A 155 -4.89 -13.28 9.15
N ILE A 156 -3.91 -13.63 8.31
CA ILE A 156 -3.62 -12.90 7.07
C ILE A 156 -4.71 -13.21 6.06
N ALA A 157 -5.06 -14.49 5.89
CA ALA A 157 -6.12 -14.91 4.98
C ALA A 157 -7.47 -14.23 5.31
N GLN A 158 -7.86 -14.21 6.58
CA GLN A 158 -9.06 -13.50 7.03
C GLN A 158 -9.00 -12.00 6.74
N SER A 159 -7.83 -11.37 6.89
CA SER A 159 -7.67 -9.93 6.60
C SER A 159 -7.85 -9.62 5.12
N ILE A 160 -7.36 -10.50 4.23
CA ILE A 160 -7.58 -10.40 2.78
C ILE A 160 -9.07 -10.57 2.46
N LEU A 161 -9.73 -11.61 2.98
CA LEU A 161 -11.16 -11.82 2.77
C LEU A 161 -12.01 -10.65 3.26
N LEU A 162 -11.72 -10.13 4.46
CA LEU A 162 -12.43 -8.96 5.01
C LEU A 162 -12.19 -7.70 4.17
N TYR A 163 -10.98 -7.53 3.63
CA TYR A 163 -10.67 -6.42 2.74
C TYR A 163 -11.56 -6.45 1.50
N PHE A 164 -11.64 -7.60 0.81
CA PHE A 164 -12.51 -7.76 -0.36
C PHE A 164 -13.99 -7.85 0.00
N ALA A 165 -14.40 -8.18 1.22
CA ALA A 165 -15.81 -8.13 1.62
C ALA A 165 -16.34 -6.68 1.76
N ASN A 166 -15.45 -5.69 1.91
CA ASN A 166 -15.83 -4.30 2.05
C ASN A 166 -16.11 -3.64 0.68
N PRO A 167 -17.34 -3.14 0.43
CA PRO A 167 -17.69 -2.54 -0.85
C PRO A 167 -16.87 -1.28 -1.19
N LYS A 168 -16.40 -0.52 -0.20
CA LYS A 168 -15.53 0.65 -0.44
C LYS A 168 -14.16 0.24 -1.00
N ASN A 169 -13.61 -0.86 -0.51
CA ASN A 169 -12.33 -1.35 -1.01
C ASN A 169 -12.47 -1.89 -2.44
N ARG A 170 -13.60 -2.55 -2.75
CA ARG A 170 -13.93 -2.97 -4.13
C ARG A 170 -14.05 -1.77 -5.06
N ASP A 171 -14.71 -0.70 -4.62
CA ASP A 171 -14.81 0.54 -5.38
C ASP A 171 -13.44 1.17 -5.66
N ILE A 172 -12.56 1.24 -4.66
CA ILE A 172 -11.19 1.74 -4.83
C ILE A 172 -10.46 0.89 -5.89
N ILE A 173 -10.53 -0.44 -5.79
CA ILE A 173 -9.90 -1.34 -6.76
C ILE A 173 -10.43 -1.09 -8.17
N GLU A 174 -11.74 -0.92 -8.34
CA GLU A 174 -12.35 -0.63 -9.64
C GLU A 174 -11.88 0.72 -10.20
N ARG A 175 -11.82 1.76 -9.38
CA ARG A 175 -11.31 3.06 -9.83
C ARG A 175 -9.82 3.00 -10.21
N LEU A 176 -9.01 2.24 -9.47
CA LEU A 176 -7.62 1.99 -9.83
C LEU A 176 -7.50 1.21 -11.15
N ARG A 177 -8.39 0.22 -11.38
CA ARG A 177 -8.49 -0.53 -12.64
C ARG A 177 -8.80 0.41 -13.81
N VAL A 178 -9.82 1.26 -13.68
CA VAL A 178 -10.20 2.25 -14.69
C VAL A 178 -9.09 3.26 -14.96
N ALA A 179 -8.32 3.63 -13.93
CA ALA A 179 -7.15 4.49 -14.07
C ALA A 179 -5.98 3.83 -14.82
N GLY A 180 -6.00 2.50 -15.00
CA GLY A 180 -4.94 1.74 -15.67
C GLY A 180 -3.81 1.30 -14.74
N VAL A 181 -4.03 1.28 -13.42
CA VAL A 181 -3.05 0.68 -12.49
C VAL A 181 -2.92 -0.80 -12.79
N ARG A 182 -1.68 -1.31 -12.77
CA ARG A 182 -1.40 -2.71 -13.03
C ARG A 182 -1.90 -3.63 -11.92
N LEU A 183 -2.99 -4.35 -12.20
CA LEU A 183 -3.66 -5.26 -11.26
C LEU A 183 -3.38 -6.74 -11.53
N GLU A 184 -2.41 -7.03 -12.39
CA GLU A 184 -2.02 -8.38 -12.81
C GLU A 184 -0.50 -8.50 -12.91
N ALA A 185 0.02 -9.67 -12.56
CA ALA A 185 1.43 -10.00 -12.70
C ALA A 185 1.76 -10.38 -14.14
N ASP A 186 2.91 -9.94 -14.64
CA ASP A 186 3.39 -10.32 -15.98
C ASP A 186 4.08 -11.69 -15.91
N GLU A 187 4.21 -12.34 -17.06
CA GLU A 187 4.93 -13.60 -17.18
C GLU A 187 6.38 -13.46 -16.69
N GLU A 188 7.02 -12.32 -16.93
CA GLU A 188 8.39 -12.03 -16.48
C GLU A 188 8.51 -12.00 -14.95
N ASP A 189 7.51 -11.47 -14.24
CA ASP A 189 7.50 -11.40 -12.77
C ASP A 189 7.34 -12.78 -12.11
N THR A 190 6.81 -13.76 -12.86
CA THR A 190 6.66 -15.14 -12.39
C THR A 190 7.90 -16.01 -12.64
N SER A 191 8.88 -15.51 -13.36
CA SER A 191 10.09 -16.24 -13.77
C SER A 191 11.21 -16.16 -12.73
N GLU A 192 11.04 -16.82 -11.58
CA GLU A 192 12.12 -16.92 -10.57
C GLU A 192 13.28 -17.86 -10.96
N HIS A 193 13.25 -18.44 -12.16
CA HIS A 193 14.36 -19.24 -12.69
C HIS A 193 15.08 -18.49 -13.81
N THR A 194 16.12 -17.74 -13.44
CA THR A 194 17.21 -17.51 -14.40
C THR A 194 18.24 -18.62 -14.18
N ASP A 195 18.51 -19.44 -15.20
CA ASP A 195 19.57 -20.46 -15.19
C ASP A 195 20.99 -19.85 -15.14
N LYS A 196 21.11 -18.53 -14.94
CA LYS A 196 22.39 -17.80 -14.91
C LYS A 196 23.35 -18.32 -13.82
N LEU A 197 22.81 -18.98 -12.79
CA LEU A 197 23.56 -19.55 -11.67
C LEU A 197 23.48 -21.10 -11.63
N ALA A 198 22.75 -21.74 -12.54
CA ALA A 198 22.73 -23.19 -12.63
C ALA A 198 24.14 -23.70 -12.97
N GLY A 199 24.73 -24.50 -12.07
CA GLY A 199 26.08 -25.04 -12.22
C GLY A 199 27.23 -24.13 -11.77
N LYS A 200 26.95 -22.95 -11.18
CA LYS A 200 28.01 -22.10 -10.59
C LYS A 200 28.09 -22.30 -9.08
N SER A 201 29.21 -22.84 -8.60
CA SER A 201 29.53 -22.88 -7.17
C SER A 201 30.18 -21.56 -6.77
N ILE A 202 29.46 -20.72 -6.01
CA ILE A 202 29.97 -19.43 -5.51
C ILE A 202 30.48 -19.66 -4.09
N VAL A 203 31.80 -19.52 -3.90
CA VAL A 203 32.45 -19.58 -2.60
C VAL A 203 32.62 -18.16 -2.06
N ILE A 204 31.96 -17.84 -0.95
CA ILE A 204 32.15 -16.57 -0.23
C ILE A 204 33.21 -16.81 0.85
N SER A 205 34.45 -16.42 0.59
CA SER A 205 35.52 -16.43 1.60
C SER A 205 35.51 -15.11 2.37
N GLY A 206 34.92 -15.10 3.56
CA GLY A 206 35.01 -13.97 4.48
C GLY A 206 36.40 -13.89 5.11
N VAL A 207 37.13 -12.81 4.85
CA VAL A 207 38.37 -12.48 5.58
C VAL A 207 37.99 -11.45 6.64
N SER A 208 38.02 -11.85 7.91
CA SER A 208 37.87 -10.92 9.03
C SER A 208 39.24 -10.34 9.39
N PRO A 209 39.46 -9.01 9.36
CA PRO A 209 40.66 -8.44 9.93
C PRO A 209 40.57 -8.45 11.45
N SER A 210 41.46 -9.21 12.10
CA SER A 210 41.74 -9.07 13.53
C SER A 210 42.45 -7.74 13.76
N PHE A 211 41.87 -6.88 14.60
CA PHE A 211 42.54 -5.68 15.10
C PHE A 211 43.50 -6.08 16.22
N ALA A 212 44.75 -5.59 16.13
CA ALA A 212 45.75 -5.55 17.19
C ALA A 212 46.16 -4.10 17.41
#